data_AF-A0A0B7B7B3-F1
#
_entry.id   AF-A0A0B7B7B3-F1
#
_cell.length_a   1.000
_cell.length_b   1.000
_cell.length_c   1.000
_cell.angle_alpha   90.00
_cell.angle_beta   90.00
_cell.angle_gamma   90.00
#
_symmetry.space_group_name_H-M   'P 1'
#
loop_
_entity.id
_entity.type
_entity.pdbx_description
1 polymer ?
#
loop_
_entity_poly.entity_id
_entity_poly.type
_entity_poly.pdbx_seq_one_letter_code
_entity_poly.pdbx_strand_id
1 'polypeptide(L)'
;MDKLRLEIRAMDEIHPDLRELAETMTRLSILPPNFEGKQKVKIWLDTLGSMQASEELDDGQVRQLLFDLESAYNEFNRVLHDH
;
A
#
# COMPACT_ATOMS: atom_id res chain seq x y z
N MET A 1 1.51 -6.06 -4.63
CA MET A 1 1.06 -5.74 -6.00
C MET A 1 0.69 -7.01 -6.77
N ASP A 2 1.54 -8.04 -6.79
CA ASP A 2 1.24 -9.29 -7.51
C ASP A 2 -0.04 -9.98 -7.03
N LYS A 3 -0.31 -9.99 -5.70
CA LYS A 3 -1.59 -10.49 -5.15
C LYS A 3 -2.82 -9.88 -5.84
N LEU A 4 -2.85 -8.55 -5.96
CA LEU A 4 -3.94 -7.82 -6.60
C LEU A 4 -4.07 -8.16 -8.10
N ARG A 5 -2.94 -8.44 -8.78
CA ARG A 5 -2.92 -8.87 -10.19
C ARG A 5 -3.37 -10.32 -10.37
N LEU A 6 -3.24 -11.15 -9.34
CA LEU A 6 -3.76 -12.53 -9.27
C LEU A 6 -5.22 -12.59 -8.78
N GLU A 7 -5.90 -11.45 -8.70
CA GLU A 7 -7.28 -11.32 -8.23
C GLU A 7 -7.50 -11.70 -6.75
N ILE A 8 -6.44 -11.66 -5.95
CA ILE A 8 -6.53 -11.74 -4.49
C ILE A 8 -6.96 -10.36 -3.98
N ARG A 9 -8.18 -10.26 -3.43
CA ARG A 9 -8.83 -8.97 -3.13
C ARG A 9 -9.49 -8.91 -1.75
N ALA A 10 -9.54 -10.03 -1.03
CA ALA A 10 -10.15 -10.10 0.29
C ALA A 10 -9.37 -9.28 1.32
N MET A 11 -10.10 -8.63 2.23
CA MET A 11 -9.53 -7.78 3.27
C MET A 11 -8.47 -8.51 4.10
N ASP A 12 -8.76 -9.72 4.57
CA ASP A 12 -7.86 -10.51 5.41
C ASP A 12 -6.61 -11.00 4.67
N GLU A 13 -6.66 -11.14 3.35
CA GLU A 13 -5.52 -11.52 2.51
C GLU A 13 -4.61 -10.33 2.15
N ILE A 14 -5.18 -9.12 2.10
CA ILE A 14 -4.51 -7.89 1.64
C ILE A 14 -4.02 -7.01 2.80
N HIS A 15 -4.82 -6.87 3.86
CA HIS A 15 -4.50 -5.99 4.99
C HIS A 15 -3.17 -6.35 5.71
N PRO A 16 -2.82 -7.62 5.97
CA PRO A 16 -1.55 -7.96 6.62
C PRO A 16 -0.32 -7.46 5.85
N ASP A 17 -0.30 -7.63 4.53
CA ASP A 17 0.82 -7.20 3.68
C ASP A 17 0.95 -5.66 3.65
N LEU A 18 -0.17 -4.93 3.54
CA LEU A 18 -0.14 -3.47 3.59
C LEU A 18 0.34 -2.95 4.95
N ARG A 19 0.02 -3.66 6.04
CA ARG A 19 0.47 -3.30 7.38
C ARG A 19 1.98 -3.49 7.50
N GLU A 20 2.49 -4.62 7.04
CA GLU A 20 3.94 -4.87 7.02
C GLU A 20 4.69 -3.85 6.16
N LEU A 21 4.12 -3.46 5.01
CA LEU A 21 4.65 -2.40 4.16
C LEU A 21 4.72 -1.06 4.92
N ALA A 22 3.63 -0.63 5.57
CA ALA A 22 3.58 0.61 6.34
C ALA A 22 4.61 0.65 7.47
N GLU A 23 4.74 -0.45 8.21
CA GLU A 23 5.73 -0.57 9.28
C GLU A 23 7.16 -0.53 8.73
N THR A 24 7.42 -1.23 7.63
CA THR A 24 8.72 -1.21 6.96
C THR A 24 9.09 0.20 6.52
N MET A 25 8.18 0.92 5.87
CA MET A 25 8.40 2.32 5.48
C MET A 25 8.67 3.21 6.70
N THR A 26 8.00 2.96 7.83
CA THR A 26 8.21 3.73 9.06
C THR A 26 9.61 3.51 9.65
N ARG A 27 10.16 2.30 9.54
CA ARG A 27 11.52 1.95 10.00
C ARG A 27 12.64 2.46 9.09
N LEU A 28 12.36 2.70 7.81
CA LEU A 28 13.34 3.18 6.85
C LEU A 28 13.66 4.66 7.11
N SER A 29 14.82 4.92 7.72
CA SER A 29 15.32 6.27 8.02
C SER A 29 15.71 7.09 6.78
N ILE A 30 15.97 6.41 5.66
CA ILE A 30 16.22 7.05 4.35
C ILE A 30 14.97 7.73 3.79
N LEU A 31 13.77 7.34 4.24
CA LEU A 31 12.54 7.94 3.76
C LEU A 31 12.31 9.30 4.43
N PRO A 32 11.99 10.35 3.66
CA PRO A 32 11.67 11.64 4.24
C PRO A 32 10.43 11.56 5.13
N PRO A 33 10.32 12.43 6.15
CA PRO A 33 9.21 12.41 7.12
C PRO A 33 7.84 12.64 6.46
N ASN A 34 7.80 13.31 5.32
CA ASN A 34 6.62 13.63 4.52
C ASN A 34 6.46 12.73 3.28
N PHE A 35 7.07 11.53 3.27
CA PHE A 35 6.97 10.60 2.15
C PHE A 35 5.51 10.28 1.80
N GLU A 36 5.07 10.64 0.59
CA GLU A 36 3.66 10.58 0.19
C GLU A 36 3.15 9.14 0.20
N GLY A 37 4.00 8.19 -0.19
CA GLY A 37 3.65 6.76 -0.15
C GLY A 37 3.22 6.26 1.24
N LYS A 38 3.76 6.82 2.34
CA LYS A 38 3.32 6.44 3.71
C LYS A 38 1.86 6.85 3.95
N GLN A 39 1.48 8.03 3.47
CA GLN A 39 0.12 8.53 3.60
C GLN A 39 -0.87 7.69 2.78
N LYS A 40 -0.50 7.35 1.53
CA LYS A 40 -1.32 6.48 0.66
C LYS A 40 -1.55 5.10 1.27
N VAL A 41 -0.49 4.43 1.73
CA VAL A 41 -0.60 3.12 2.37
C VAL A 41 -1.48 3.19 3.63
N LYS A 42 -1.37 4.25 4.42
CA LYS A 42 -2.23 4.45 5.59
C LYS A 42 -3.71 4.61 5.24
N ILE A 43 -4.05 5.39 4.21
CA ILE A 43 -5.44 5.53 3.75
C ILE A 43 -6.05 4.18 3.36
N TRP A 44 -5.26 3.33 2.70
CA TRP A 44 -5.70 1.99 2.33
C TRP A 44 -5.83 1.05 3.53
N LEU A 45 -4.95 1.15 4.53
CA LEU A 45 -5.10 0.43 5.79
C LEU A 45 -6.35 0.83 6.56
N ASP A 46 -6.66 2.13 6.62
CA ASP A 46 -7.86 2.62 7.28
C ASP A 46 -9.13 2.14 6.54
N THR A 47 -9.09 2.14 5.19
CA THR A 47 -10.17 1.62 4.35
C THR A 47 -10.40 0.12 4.60
N LEU A 48 -9.35 -0.69 4.52
CA LEU A 48 -9.41 -2.13 4.77
C LEU A 48 -9.81 -2.44 6.22
N GLY A 49 -9.35 -1.64 7.19
CA GLY A 49 -9.70 -1.80 8.59
C GLY A 49 -11.17 -1.51 8.90
N SER A 50 -11.90 -0.85 8.00
CA SER A 50 -13.35 -0.64 8.09
C SER A 50 -14.18 -1.78 7.48
N MET A 51 -13.54 -2.70 6.75
CA MET A 51 -14.16 -3.83 6.07
C MET A 51 -14.15 -5.09 6.96
N GLN A 52 -15.09 -6.01 6.73
CA GLN A 52 -15.06 -7.36 7.27
C GLN A 52 -13.95 -8.16 6.59
N ALA A 53 -13.43 -9.17 7.31
CA ALA A 53 -12.38 -10.05 6.79
C ALA A 53 -12.70 -10.64 5.41
N SER A 54 -13.96 -11.03 5.18
CA SER A 54 -14.43 -11.63 3.92
C SER A 54 -14.84 -10.63 2.85
N GLU A 55 -14.86 -9.33 3.13
CA GLU A 55 -15.18 -8.32 2.11
C GLU A 55 -14.00 -8.15 1.16
N GLU A 56 -14.31 -7.97 -0.12
CA GLU A 56 -13.32 -7.82 -1.19
C GLU A 56 -13.30 -6.39 -1.72
N LEU A 57 -12.11 -5.96 -2.16
CA LEU A 57 -11.98 -4.73 -2.93
C LEU A 57 -12.64 -4.89 -4.31
N ASP A 58 -13.43 -3.89 -4.71
CA ASP A 58 -13.99 -3.84 -6.05
C ASP A 58 -12.92 -3.53 -7.13
N ASP A 59 -13.25 -3.72 -8.40
CA ASP A 59 -12.32 -3.48 -9.53
C ASP A 59 -11.75 -2.05 -9.55
N GLY A 60 -12.54 -1.05 -9.13
CA GLY A 60 -12.11 0.34 -9.07
C GLY A 60 -11.12 0.55 -7.94
N GLN A 61 -11.42 0.03 -6.75
CA GLN A 61 -10.55 0.06 -5.58
C GLN A 61 -9.22 -0.65 -5.86
N VAL A 62 -9.25 -1.82 -6.50
CA VAL A 62 -8.04 -2.56 -6.89
C VAL A 62 -7.16 -1.73 -7.83
N ARG A 63 -7.75 -1.10 -8.86
CA ARG A 63 -7.00 -0.25 -9.79
C ARG A 63 -6.39 0.97 -9.09
N GLN A 64 -7.15 1.62 -8.21
CA GLN A 64 -6.66 2.76 -7.46
C GLN A 64 -5.54 2.37 -6.49
N LEU A 65 -5.68 1.24 -5.78
CA LEU A 65 -4.66 0.72 -4.89
C LEU A 65 -3.38 0.37 -5.65
N LEU A 66 -3.49 -0.29 -6.80
CA LEU A 66 -2.34 -0.58 -7.66
C LEU A 66 -1.62 0.69 -8.10
N PHE A 67 -2.37 1.69 -8.58
CA PHE A 67 -1.81 2.97 -8.99
C PHE A 67 -1.09 3.69 -7.84
N ASP A 68 -1.71 3.73 -6.66
CA ASP A 68 -1.13 4.37 -5.48
C ASP A 68 0.16 3.67 -5.01
N LEU A 69 0.18 2.33 -5.03
CA LEU A 69 1.36 1.54 -4.71
C LEU A 69 2.48 1.72 -5.74
N GLU A 70 2.16 1.74 -7.04
CA GLU A 70 3.14 2.00 -8.11
C GLU A 70 3.72 3.42 -7.99
N SER A 71 2.88 4.41 -7.70
CA SER A 71 3.32 5.79 -7.43
C SER A 71 4.26 5.86 -6.23
N ALA A 72 3.90 5.23 -5.12
CA ALA A 72 4.72 5.19 -3.91
C ALA A 72 6.06 4.47 -4.16
N TYR A 73 6.05 3.38 -4.92
CA TYR A 73 7.27 2.65 -5.30
C TYR A 73 8.19 3.50 -6.19
N ASN A 74 7.63 4.24 -7.15
CA ASN A 74 8.41 5.13 -8.02
C ASN A 74 9.03 6.31 -7.24
N GLU A 75 8.31 6.86 -6.25
CA GLU A 75 8.86 7.87 -5.34
C GLU A 75 9.97 7.28 -4.46
N PHE A 76 9.75 6.09 -3.90
CA PHE A 76 10.75 5.37 -3.12
C PHE A 76 12.04 5.13 -3.92
N ASN A 77 11.92 4.66 -5.17
CA ASN A 77 13.07 4.47 -6.04
C ASN A 77 13.80 5.77 -6.32
N ARG A 78 13.11 6.91 -6.48
CA ARG A 78 13.77 8.21 -6.63
C ARG A 78 14.58 8.57 -5.40
N VAL A 79 14.03 8.39 -4.21
CA VAL A 79 14.76 8.60 -2.95
C VAL A 79 16.02 7.73 -2.87
N LEU A 80 15.97 6.48 -3.35
CA LEU A 80 17.14 5.60 -3.37
C LEU A 80 18.22 5.99 -4.39
N HIS A 81 17.84 6.58 -5.53
CA HIS A 81 18.77 6.94 -6.60
C HIS A 81 19.27 8.39 -6.52
N ASP A 82 18.57 9.26 -5.79
CA ASP A 82 18.98 10.64 -5.51
C ASP A 82 19.98 10.74 -4.32
N HIS A 83 20.32 9.60 -3.71
CA HIS A 83 21.35 9.43 -2.66
C HIS A 83 22.56 8.64 -3.19
#